data_AF-A0A661QPV4-F1
#
_entry.id   AF-A0A661QPV4-F1
#
_cell.length_a   1.000
_cell.length_b   1.000
_cell.length_c   1.000
_cell.angle_alpha   90.00
_cell.angle_beta   90.00
_cell.angle_gamma   90.00
#
_symmetry.space_group_name_H-M   'P 1'
#
loop_
_entity.id
_entity.type
_entity.pdbx_description
1 polymer ?
#
loop_
_entity_poly.entity_id
_entity_poly.type
_entity_poly.pdbx_seq_one_letter_code
_entity_poly.pdbx_strand_id
1 'polypeptide(L)'
;MSFKENLLQKINIDKMAKQVIASIGPVDSGRKVDKKTMRSLLEMVSYTYKRKRDLDLFIKDVDAEKTRILVLDNDLAIYHTSVYDVAMRKSPTVKEMMNPFSVIKILKDTDVVISKKEESVKTIQKECIEKLDLSYDESDLDEIVKDGTASLEREYADGVIESMDLFAEILGYSAPPKPFRITHHKIVGALTQEQSGEVFFGPMVLYSIIHNTIKLIDQRIVSFDRGKIEFVQQVAEARNRLLPKGPTCFNILKKLLFSIVLIFRNAARAFLF
;
A
#
# COMPACT_ATOMS: atom_id res chain seq x y z
N MET A 1 -8.45 7.02 16.85
CA MET A 1 -7.48 7.51 15.87
C MET A 1 -8.17 8.55 15.03
N SER A 2 -7.53 9.68 14.76
CA SER A 2 -8.06 10.66 13.79
C SER A 2 -8.02 10.10 12.36
N PHE A 3 -8.71 10.74 11.42
CA PHE A 3 -8.63 10.35 10.00
C PHE A 3 -7.17 10.32 9.51
N LYS A 4 -6.40 11.36 9.84
CA LYS A 4 -4.98 11.45 9.50
C LYS A 4 -4.20 10.24 10.00
N GLU A 5 -4.38 9.85 11.26
CA GLU A 5 -3.71 8.69 11.84
C GLU A 5 -4.11 7.37 11.16
N ASN A 6 -5.41 7.20 10.86
CA ASN A 6 -5.89 6.02 10.13
C ASN A 6 -5.32 5.97 8.70
N LEU A 7 -5.23 7.11 8.01
CA LEU A 7 -4.69 7.18 6.66
C LEU A 7 -3.18 6.90 6.63
N LEU A 8 -2.41 7.44 7.58
CA LEU A 8 -1.00 7.08 7.76
C LEU A 8 -0.83 5.58 8.01
N GLN A 9 -1.69 5.01 8.86
CA GLN A 9 -1.66 3.59 9.16
C GLN A 9 -1.97 2.75 7.91
N LYS A 10 -2.92 3.17 7.07
CA LYS A 10 -3.20 2.52 5.78
C LYS A 10 -1.96 2.54 4.86
N ILE A 11 -1.32 3.70 4.68
CA ILE A 11 -0.13 3.85 3.84
C ILE A 11 0.99 2.93 4.36
N ASN A 12 1.15 2.83 5.68
CA ASN A 12 2.13 1.93 6.30
C ASN A 12 1.80 0.45 6.04
N ILE A 13 0.54 0.04 6.20
CA ILE A 13 0.07 -1.33 5.87
C ILE A 13 0.37 -1.66 4.40
N ASP A 14 0.08 -0.75 3.48
CA ASP A 14 0.33 -0.96 2.04
C ASP A 14 1.83 -1.11 1.74
N LYS A 15 2.68 -0.31 2.40
CA LYS A 15 4.13 -0.40 2.28
C LYS A 15 4.66 -1.74 2.83
N MET A 16 4.19 -2.15 4.01
CA MET A 16 4.56 -3.42 4.62
C MET A 16 4.13 -4.61 3.74
N ALA A 17 2.91 -4.60 3.22
CA ALA A 17 2.41 -5.63 2.32
C ALA A 17 3.26 -5.71 1.04
N LYS A 18 3.55 -4.58 0.38
CA LYS A 18 4.43 -4.52 -0.79
C LYS A 18 5.83 -5.05 -0.49
N GLN A 19 6.39 -4.74 0.69
CA GLN A 19 7.68 -5.24 1.13
C GLN A 19 7.69 -6.76 1.30
N VAL A 20 6.67 -7.33 1.95
CA VAL A 20 6.54 -8.78 2.09
C VAL A 20 6.39 -9.43 0.71
N ILE A 21 5.50 -8.93 -0.15
CA ILE A 21 5.30 -9.47 -1.50
C ILE A 21 6.60 -9.44 -2.32
N ALA A 22 7.33 -8.32 -2.31
CA ALA A 22 8.60 -8.19 -3.03
C ALA A 22 9.71 -9.12 -2.49
N SER A 23 9.57 -9.61 -1.25
CA SER A 23 10.49 -10.60 -0.65
C SER A 23 10.15 -12.05 -1.02
N ILE A 24 8.92 -12.32 -1.49
CA ILE A 24 8.53 -13.63 -2.01
C ILE A 24 9.31 -13.86 -3.30
N GLY A 25 10.29 -14.76 -3.25
CA GLY A 25 11.08 -15.10 -4.42
C GLY A 25 10.30 -15.94 -5.44
N PRO A 26 10.73 -15.96 -6.71
CA PRO A 26 10.25 -16.96 -7.66
C PRO A 26 10.61 -18.37 -7.15
N VAL A 27 9.88 -19.36 -7.65
CA VAL A 27 10.12 -20.79 -7.34
C VAL A 27 11.61 -21.08 -7.56
N ASP A 28 12.24 -21.78 -6.61
CA ASP A 28 13.67 -22.16 -6.60
C ASP A 28 14.72 -21.02 -6.41
N SER A 29 14.31 -19.79 -6.16
CA SER A 29 15.26 -18.69 -5.90
C SER A 29 16.00 -18.77 -4.56
N GLY A 30 15.59 -19.66 -3.66
CA GLY A 30 16.12 -19.74 -2.28
C GLY A 30 15.85 -18.50 -1.42
N ARG A 31 15.13 -17.50 -1.95
CA ARG A 31 14.86 -16.24 -1.27
C ARG A 31 13.88 -16.47 -0.12
N LYS A 32 14.27 -16.02 1.08
CA LYS A 32 13.42 -16.10 2.27
C LYS A 32 12.46 -14.94 2.30
N VAL A 33 11.19 -15.24 2.59
CA VAL A 33 10.16 -14.21 2.80
C VAL A 33 10.49 -13.37 4.03
N ASP A 34 10.11 -12.09 4.01
CA ASP A 34 10.23 -11.17 5.15
C ASP A 34 9.19 -11.51 6.22
N LYS A 35 9.52 -12.53 7.02
CA LYS A 35 8.71 -13.00 8.14
C LYS A 35 8.54 -11.95 9.24
N LYS A 36 9.49 -11.01 9.38
CA LYS A 36 9.43 -9.98 10.42
C LYS A 36 8.31 -8.99 10.10
N THR A 37 8.30 -8.47 8.88
CA THR A 37 7.26 -7.54 8.43
C THR A 37 5.89 -8.23 8.38
N MET A 38 5.84 -9.49 7.92
CA MET A 38 4.59 -10.26 7.91
C MET A 38 4.02 -10.48 9.32
N ARG A 39 4.86 -10.76 10.32
CA ARG A 39 4.44 -10.86 11.72
C ARG A 39 3.81 -9.57 12.21
N SER A 40 4.41 -8.42 11.91
CA SER A 40 3.85 -7.13 12.32
C SER A 40 2.49 -6.84 11.67
N LEU A 41 2.23 -7.28 10.42
CA LEU A 41 0.89 -7.20 9.82
C LEU A 41 -0.11 -8.07 10.60
N LEU A 42 0.27 -9.30 10.96
CA LEU A 42 -0.60 -10.24 11.66
C LEU A 42 -0.98 -9.79 13.08
N GLU A 43 -0.07 -9.11 13.75
CA GLU A 43 -0.31 -8.49 15.07
C GLU A 43 -1.39 -7.41 14.98
N MET A 44 -1.48 -6.65 13.88
CA MET A 44 -2.52 -5.63 13.67
C MET A 44 -3.92 -6.23 13.49
N VAL A 45 -4.03 -7.42 12.88
CA VAL A 45 -5.30 -8.13 12.67
C VAL A 45 -5.70 -9.08 13.79
N SER A 46 -5.02 -9.00 14.94
CA SER A 46 -5.32 -9.75 16.16
C SER A 46 -5.22 -11.27 15.99
N TYR A 47 -4.34 -11.76 15.11
CA TYR A 47 -4.05 -13.19 15.05
C TYR A 47 -3.23 -13.60 16.27
N THR A 48 -3.63 -14.69 16.91
CA THR A 48 -2.89 -15.24 18.05
C THR A 48 -1.75 -16.12 17.57
N TYR A 49 -0.53 -15.78 17.97
CA TYR A 49 0.64 -16.61 17.70
C TYR A 49 0.64 -17.89 18.54
N LYS A 50 0.94 -19.03 17.90
CA LYS A 50 1.11 -20.32 18.56
C LYS A 50 2.21 -21.11 17.85
N ARG A 51 3.19 -21.59 18.62
CA ARG A 51 4.16 -22.55 18.10
C ARG A 51 3.63 -23.96 18.25
N LYS A 52 3.65 -24.75 17.18
CA LYS A 52 3.27 -26.17 17.20
C LYS A 52 4.29 -26.97 16.39
N ARG A 53 4.96 -27.92 17.04
CA ARG A 53 6.11 -28.64 16.46
C ARG A 53 7.19 -27.60 16.08
N ASP A 54 7.67 -27.65 14.85
CA ASP A 54 8.60 -26.71 14.23
C ASP A 54 7.90 -25.55 13.47
N LEU A 55 6.58 -25.44 13.55
CA LEU A 55 5.79 -24.43 12.84
C LEU A 55 5.45 -23.22 13.72
N ASP A 56 5.62 -22.03 13.14
CA ASP A 56 5.11 -20.76 13.65
C ASP A 56 3.72 -20.50 13.04
N LEU A 57 2.67 -20.60 13.85
CA LEU A 57 1.29 -20.47 13.40
C LEU A 57 0.65 -19.19 13.94
N PHE A 58 -0.18 -18.55 13.13
CA PHE A 58 -1.01 -17.41 13.49
C PHE A 58 -2.47 -17.80 13.29
N ILE A 59 -3.26 -17.73 14.36
CA ILE A 59 -4.62 -18.28 14.43
C ILE A 59 -5.61 -17.13 14.60
N LYS A 60 -6.62 -17.04 13.72
CA LYS A 60 -7.60 -15.94 13.76
C LYS A 60 -8.53 -16.02 14.97
N ASP A 61 -9.05 -17.22 15.24
CA ASP A 61 -9.96 -17.52 16.34
C ASP A 61 -9.49 -18.83 16.98
N VAL A 62 -9.07 -18.75 18.24
CA VAL A 62 -8.48 -19.86 18.98
C VAL A 62 -9.53 -20.81 19.58
N ASP A 63 -10.78 -20.35 19.70
CA ASP A 63 -11.88 -21.08 20.33
C ASP A 63 -12.72 -21.85 19.29
N ALA A 64 -12.60 -21.49 18.01
CA ALA A 64 -13.25 -22.20 16.92
C ALA A 64 -12.57 -23.55 16.57
N GLU A 65 -13.38 -24.59 16.32
CA GLU A 65 -12.90 -25.92 15.89
C GLU A 65 -12.16 -25.86 14.53
N LYS A 66 -12.67 -25.04 13.62
CA LYS A 66 -12.04 -24.71 12.33
C LYS A 66 -11.93 -23.20 12.21
N THR A 67 -10.74 -22.73 11.90
CA THR A 67 -10.43 -21.30 11.86
C THR A 67 -9.41 -21.01 10.75
N ARG A 68 -9.19 -19.73 10.48
CA ARG A 68 -8.10 -19.30 9.58
C ARG A 68 -6.77 -19.40 10.32
N ILE A 69 -5.85 -20.17 9.76
CA ILE A 69 -4.52 -20.38 10.30
C ILE A 69 -3.50 -20.02 9.22
N LEU A 70 -2.66 -19.02 9.49
CA LEU A 70 -1.52 -18.71 8.64
C LEU A 70 -0.28 -19.42 9.18
N VAL A 71 0.46 -20.09 8.30
CA VAL A 71 1.78 -20.65 8.61
C VAL A 71 2.84 -19.62 8.22
N LEU A 72 3.68 -19.18 9.17
CA LEU A 72 4.75 -18.21 8.92
C LEU A 72 6.00 -18.89 8.32
N ASP A 73 5.83 -19.52 7.16
CA ASP A 73 6.88 -20.11 6.34
C ASP A 73 7.09 -19.31 5.03
N ASN A 74 7.84 -19.85 4.06
CA ASN A 74 8.06 -19.16 2.79
C ASN A 74 6.83 -19.19 1.86
N ASP A 75 5.88 -20.08 2.08
CA ASP A 75 4.66 -20.17 1.28
C ASP A 75 3.57 -19.25 1.83
N LEU A 76 3.67 -18.81 3.09
CA LEU A 76 2.69 -17.97 3.78
C LEU A 76 1.26 -18.52 3.67
N ALA A 77 1.11 -19.84 3.62
CA ALA A 77 -0.17 -20.48 3.34
C ALA A 77 -1.21 -20.20 4.44
N ILE A 78 -2.42 -19.84 4.03
CA ILE A 78 -3.60 -19.69 4.89
C ILE A 78 -4.46 -20.94 4.74
N TYR A 79 -4.76 -21.59 5.86
CA TYR A 79 -5.60 -22.78 5.95
C TYR A 79 -6.92 -22.45 6.64
N HIS A 80 -7.99 -23.19 6.31
CA HIS A 80 -9.25 -23.22 7.05
C HIS A 80 -9.47 -24.60 7.69
N THR A 81 -8.83 -24.84 8.82
CA THR A 81 -8.89 -26.14 9.51
C THR A 81 -8.44 -25.98 10.96
N SER A 82 -8.18 -27.09 11.66
CA SER A 82 -7.64 -27.10 13.02
C SER A 82 -6.11 -26.98 13.03
N VAL A 83 -5.55 -26.50 14.14
CA VAL A 83 -4.09 -26.41 14.37
C VAL A 83 -3.41 -27.79 14.25
N TYR A 84 -4.09 -28.85 14.66
CA TYR A 84 -3.56 -30.21 14.55
C TYR A 84 -3.44 -30.64 13.08
N ASP A 85 -4.48 -30.39 12.28
CA ASP A 85 -4.51 -30.76 10.87
C ASP A 85 -3.41 -30.03 10.08
N VAL A 86 -3.19 -28.73 10.35
CA VAL A 86 -2.07 -27.98 9.76
C VAL A 86 -0.72 -28.57 10.15
N ALA A 87 -0.51 -28.85 11.44
CA ALA A 87 0.75 -29.41 11.94
C ALA A 87 1.04 -30.80 11.37
N MET A 88 0.01 -31.64 11.23
CA MET A 88 0.10 -32.97 10.62
C MET A 88 0.47 -32.88 9.15
N ARG A 89 -0.10 -31.95 8.37
CA ARG A 89 0.21 -31.79 6.94
C ARG A 89 1.60 -31.21 6.68
N LYS A 90 2.04 -30.23 7.48
CA LYS A 90 3.30 -29.51 7.24
C LYS A 90 4.51 -30.08 7.96
N SER A 91 4.30 -30.79 9.08
CA SER A 91 5.36 -31.41 9.86
C SER A 91 4.88 -32.75 10.44
N PRO A 92 4.58 -33.75 9.60
CA PRO A 92 4.05 -35.02 10.05
C PRO A 92 5.05 -35.79 10.90
N THR A 93 4.55 -36.51 11.90
CA THR A 93 5.33 -37.50 12.65
C THR A 93 5.43 -38.81 11.87
N VAL A 94 6.43 -39.64 12.16
CA VAL A 94 6.62 -40.96 11.52
C VAL A 94 5.34 -41.81 11.61
N LYS A 95 4.64 -41.76 12.74
CA LYS A 95 3.39 -42.53 12.95
C LYS A 95 2.24 -42.04 12.05
N GLU A 96 2.16 -40.73 11.81
CA GLU A 96 1.20 -40.13 10.88
C GLU A 96 1.56 -40.46 9.41
N MET A 97 2.85 -40.53 9.08
CA MET A 97 3.33 -40.94 7.75
C MET A 97 3.10 -42.43 7.44
N MET A 98 2.90 -43.28 8.44
CA MET A 98 2.61 -44.71 8.23
C MET A 98 1.10 -45.02 8.22
N ASN A 99 0.24 -44.06 8.56
CA ASN A 99 -1.21 -44.24 8.52
C ASN A 99 -1.75 -43.87 7.12
N PRO A 100 -2.35 -44.82 6.37
CA PRO A 100 -2.83 -44.58 5.00
C PRO A 100 -3.78 -43.39 4.88
N PHE A 101 -4.65 -43.17 5.86
CA PHE A 101 -5.60 -42.06 5.84
C PHE A 101 -4.94 -40.70 6.08
N SER A 102 -3.94 -40.65 6.96
CA SER A 102 -3.19 -39.42 7.24
C SER A 102 -2.27 -39.05 6.07
N VAL A 103 -1.63 -40.03 5.43
CA VAL A 103 -0.76 -39.81 4.26
C VAL A 103 -1.52 -39.13 3.13
N ILE A 104 -2.74 -39.57 2.83
CA ILE A 104 -3.57 -38.96 1.79
C ILE A 104 -3.82 -37.47 2.07
N LYS A 105 -4.07 -37.10 3.34
CA LYS A 105 -4.27 -35.70 3.76
C LYS A 105 -2.98 -34.87 3.72
N ILE A 106 -1.83 -35.47 4.02
CA ILE A 106 -0.52 -34.82 3.96
C ILE A 106 -0.18 -34.50 2.50
N LEU A 107 -0.46 -35.41 1.58
CA LEU A 107 -0.17 -35.25 0.16
C LEU A 107 -1.13 -34.28 -0.56
N LYS A 108 -2.35 -34.12 -0.05
CA LYS A 108 -3.38 -33.26 -0.64
C LYS A 108 -3.83 -32.20 0.36
N ASP A 109 -3.45 -30.95 0.12
CA ASP A 109 -3.79 -29.80 0.97
C ASP A 109 -4.88 -28.88 0.38
N THR A 110 -5.32 -29.15 -0.86
CA THR A 110 -6.26 -28.30 -1.61
C THR A 110 -7.64 -28.20 -0.96
N ASP A 111 -8.02 -29.15 -0.11
CA ASP A 111 -9.30 -29.15 0.61
C ASP A 111 -9.34 -28.15 1.78
N VAL A 112 -8.18 -27.70 2.26
CA VAL A 112 -8.08 -26.82 3.44
C VAL A 112 -7.30 -25.54 3.19
N VAL A 113 -6.45 -25.47 2.17
CA VAL A 113 -5.73 -24.24 1.83
C VAL A 113 -6.67 -23.26 1.15
N ILE A 114 -6.74 -22.05 1.69
CA ILE A 114 -7.50 -20.92 1.13
C ILE A 114 -6.65 -20.16 0.11
N SER A 115 -5.41 -19.83 0.47
CA SER A 115 -4.51 -19.03 -0.36
C SER A 115 -3.05 -19.26 0.02
N LYS A 116 -2.14 -18.88 -0.87
CA LYS A 116 -0.69 -18.93 -0.64
C LYS A 116 -0.03 -17.63 -1.13
N LYS A 117 1.18 -17.36 -0.64
CA LYS A 117 2.09 -16.30 -1.12
C LYS A 117 1.41 -14.93 -1.17
N GLU A 118 1.46 -14.27 -2.33
CA GLU A 118 0.96 -12.90 -2.51
C GLU A 118 -0.53 -12.76 -2.15
N GLU A 119 -1.35 -13.76 -2.48
CA GLU A 119 -2.78 -13.75 -2.16
C GLU A 119 -3.01 -13.75 -0.64
N SER A 120 -2.19 -14.49 0.11
CA SER A 120 -2.24 -14.51 1.56
C SER A 120 -1.86 -13.16 2.15
N VAL A 121 -0.82 -12.50 1.63
CA VAL A 121 -0.44 -11.15 2.07
C VAL A 121 -1.55 -10.14 1.77
N LYS A 122 -2.13 -10.17 0.57
CA LYS A 122 -3.26 -9.31 0.19
C LYS A 122 -4.49 -9.53 1.06
N THR A 123 -4.76 -10.79 1.45
CA THR A 123 -5.86 -11.12 2.37
C THR A 123 -5.64 -10.44 3.72
N ILE A 124 -4.45 -10.58 4.31
CA ILE A 124 -4.11 -9.96 5.59
C ILE A 124 -4.09 -8.43 5.50
N GLN A 125 -3.52 -7.86 4.43
CA GLN A 125 -3.53 -6.43 4.14
C GLN A 125 -4.96 -5.88 4.12
N LYS A 126 -5.88 -6.56 3.42
CA LYS A 126 -7.30 -6.17 3.37
C LYS A 126 -7.93 -6.20 4.76
N GLU A 127 -7.73 -7.27 5.53
CA GLU A 127 -8.23 -7.37 6.90
C GLU A 127 -7.68 -6.25 7.81
N CYS A 128 -6.42 -5.81 7.61
CA CYS A 128 -5.84 -4.69 8.35
C CYS A 128 -6.52 -3.36 7.99
N ILE A 129 -6.77 -3.12 6.70
CA ILE A 129 -7.39 -1.87 6.20
C ILE A 129 -8.86 -1.80 6.59
N GLU A 130 -9.60 -2.91 6.57
CA GLU A 130 -11.03 -2.99 6.95
C GLU A 130 -11.28 -2.58 8.41
N LYS A 131 -10.26 -2.63 9.29
CA LYS A 131 -10.35 -2.16 10.67
C LYS A 131 -10.17 -0.64 10.83
N LEU A 132 -9.70 0.05 9.80
CA LEU A 132 -9.44 1.48 9.83
C LEU A 132 -10.70 2.25 9.45
N ASP A 133 -10.97 3.33 10.18
CA ASP A 133 -11.95 4.31 9.76
C ASP A 133 -11.28 5.30 8.80
N LEU A 134 -11.57 5.12 7.50
CA LEU A 134 -11.07 5.96 6.42
C LEU A 134 -12.14 6.92 5.88
N SER A 135 -13.27 7.04 6.60
CA SER A 135 -14.22 8.11 6.31
C SER A 135 -13.61 9.46 6.69
N TYR A 136 -13.89 10.49 5.88
CA TYR A 136 -13.38 11.83 6.11
C TYR A 136 -14.38 12.89 5.67
N ASP A 137 -14.25 14.07 6.27
CA ASP A 137 -14.97 15.27 5.88
C ASP A 137 -14.01 16.39 5.42
N GLU A 138 -14.54 17.59 5.21
CA GLU A 138 -13.73 18.73 4.76
C GLU A 138 -12.74 19.21 5.83
N SER A 139 -13.09 19.11 7.11
CA SER A 139 -12.25 19.56 8.22
C SER A 139 -11.02 18.68 8.40
N ASP A 140 -11.16 17.38 8.15
CA ASP A 140 -10.03 16.44 8.11
C ASP A 140 -9.01 16.84 7.03
N LEU A 141 -9.49 17.28 5.86
CA LEU A 141 -8.61 17.77 4.79
C LEU A 141 -7.94 19.10 5.15
N ASP A 142 -8.65 20.00 5.83
CA ASP A 142 -8.09 21.26 6.32
C ASP A 142 -6.96 21.04 7.33
N GLU A 143 -7.07 20.01 8.18
CA GLU A 143 -5.99 19.63 9.09
C GLU A 143 -4.72 19.24 8.31
N ILE A 144 -4.85 18.43 7.26
CA ILE A 144 -3.70 18.03 6.41
C ILE A 144 -3.10 19.24 5.68
N VAL A 145 -3.92 20.18 5.18
CA VAL A 145 -3.45 21.43 4.56
C VAL A 145 -2.69 22.28 5.57
N LYS A 146 -3.23 22.43 6.77
CA LYS A 146 -2.64 23.23 7.85
C LYS A 146 -1.30 22.65 8.27
N ASP A 147 -1.22 21.34 8.47
CA ASP A 147 0.02 20.65 8.84
C ASP A 147 1.09 20.77 7.76
N GLY A 148 0.72 20.58 6.49
CA GLY A 148 1.64 20.70 5.36
C GLY A 148 2.16 22.12 5.19
N THR A 149 1.27 23.12 5.36
CA THR A 149 1.62 24.54 5.33
C THR A 149 2.57 24.91 6.46
N ALA A 150 2.24 24.54 7.70
CA ALA A 150 3.07 24.81 8.86
C ALA A 150 4.44 24.12 8.78
N SER A 151 4.49 22.88 8.25
CA SER A 151 5.75 22.16 8.04
C SER A 151 6.61 22.84 6.99
N LEU A 152 6.01 23.33 5.91
CA LEU A 152 6.71 24.08 4.87
C LEU A 152 7.27 25.41 5.41
N GLU A 153 6.48 26.15 6.18
CA GLU A 153 6.91 27.42 6.81
C GLU A 153 8.03 27.23 7.83
N ARG A 154 8.09 26.06 8.48
CA ARG A 154 9.11 25.70 9.48
C ARG A 154 10.30 24.94 8.89
N GLU A 155 10.36 24.77 7.57
CA GLU A 155 11.38 23.97 6.87
C GLU A 155 11.49 22.52 7.37
N TYR A 156 10.39 21.96 7.88
CA TYR A 156 10.32 20.59 8.36
C TYR A 156 9.96 19.63 7.22
N ALA A 157 10.99 19.14 6.52
CA ALA A 157 10.84 18.35 5.31
C ALA A 157 9.99 17.08 5.49
N ASP A 158 10.14 16.37 6.60
CA ASP A 158 9.38 15.13 6.86
C ASP A 158 7.88 15.42 6.98
N GLY A 159 7.49 16.53 7.62
CA GLY A 159 6.09 16.95 7.71
C GLY A 159 5.50 17.35 6.36
N VAL A 160 6.29 18.00 5.49
CA VAL A 160 5.84 18.31 4.12
C VAL A 160 5.63 17.03 3.32
N ILE A 161 6.56 16.08 3.40
CA ILE A 161 6.47 14.79 2.71
C ILE A 161 5.28 13.98 3.23
N GLU A 162 5.04 13.97 4.55
CA GLU A 162 3.88 13.31 5.16
C GLU A 162 2.56 13.85 4.60
N SER A 163 2.37 15.18 4.61
CA SER A 163 1.18 15.80 4.02
C SER A 163 1.03 15.51 2.52
N MET A 164 2.15 15.46 1.78
CA MET A 164 2.12 15.05 0.37
C MET A 164 1.70 13.60 0.18
N ASP A 165 2.18 12.68 1.03
CA ASP A 165 1.84 11.26 0.96
C ASP A 165 0.38 11.01 1.32
N LEU A 166 -0.16 11.77 2.29
CA LEU A 166 -1.58 11.77 2.63
C LEU A 166 -2.44 12.21 1.44
N PHE A 167 -2.12 13.37 0.83
CA PHE A 167 -2.85 13.82 -0.37
C PHE A 167 -2.70 12.85 -1.53
N ALA A 168 -1.51 12.26 -1.71
CA ALA A 168 -1.27 11.31 -2.78
C ALA A 168 -2.14 10.06 -2.62
N GLU A 169 -2.28 9.56 -1.40
CA GLU A 169 -3.13 8.40 -1.10
C GLU A 169 -4.60 8.69 -1.43
N ILE A 170 -5.14 9.84 -1.00
CA ILE A 170 -6.55 10.19 -1.24
C ILE A 170 -6.79 10.46 -2.75
N LEU A 171 -5.85 11.09 -3.44
CA LEU A 171 -5.93 11.39 -4.88
C LEU A 171 -5.61 10.18 -5.78
N GLY A 172 -5.14 9.06 -5.23
CA GLY A 172 -4.64 7.92 -6.00
C GLY A 172 -3.37 8.25 -6.79
N TYR A 173 -2.59 9.23 -6.34
CA TYR A 173 -1.30 9.56 -6.94
C TYR A 173 -0.24 8.54 -6.56
N SER A 174 0.76 8.39 -7.41
CA SER A 174 1.84 7.44 -7.25
C SER A 174 3.20 8.08 -7.49
N ALA A 175 4.25 7.34 -7.14
CA ALA A 175 5.62 7.76 -7.40
C ALA A 175 5.88 7.88 -8.92
N PRO A 176 6.75 8.82 -9.34
CA PRO A 176 7.06 9.02 -10.74
C PRO A 176 7.67 7.76 -11.41
N PRO A 177 7.29 7.50 -12.67
CA PRO A 177 8.07 6.64 -13.56
C PRO A 177 9.54 7.09 -13.65
N LYS A 178 10.45 6.17 -14.01
CA LYS A 178 11.90 6.42 -14.06
C LYS A 178 12.28 7.75 -14.75
N PRO A 179 11.70 8.13 -15.91
CA PRO A 179 12.06 9.37 -16.60
C PRO A 179 11.77 10.66 -15.81
N PHE A 180 10.80 10.64 -14.90
CA PHE A 180 10.40 11.80 -14.08
C PHE A 180 11.08 11.83 -12.71
N ARG A 181 11.99 10.89 -12.40
CA ARG A 181 12.69 10.87 -11.11
C ARG A 181 13.77 11.95 -11.10
N ILE A 182 13.74 12.80 -10.09
CA ILE A 182 14.71 13.87 -9.88
C ILE A 182 15.31 13.69 -8.49
N THR A 183 16.64 13.74 -8.40
CA THR A 183 17.35 13.59 -7.13
C THR A 183 16.94 14.70 -6.15
N HIS A 184 16.84 14.36 -4.87
CA HIS A 184 16.45 15.28 -3.79
C HIS A 184 15.06 15.92 -3.94
N HIS A 185 14.19 15.31 -4.75
CA HIS A 185 12.80 15.71 -4.89
C HIS A 185 11.86 14.59 -4.50
N LYS A 186 10.82 14.93 -3.74
CA LYS A 186 9.62 14.11 -3.61
C LYS A 186 8.67 14.51 -4.73
N ILE A 187 8.27 13.55 -5.55
CA ILE A 187 7.32 13.77 -6.63
C ILE A 187 6.19 12.75 -6.49
N VAL A 188 4.95 13.21 -6.60
CA VAL A 188 3.75 12.38 -6.64
C VAL A 188 2.82 12.91 -7.72
N GLY A 189 2.14 12.02 -8.44
CA GLY A 189 1.21 12.44 -9.49
C GLY A 189 0.31 11.30 -9.95
N ALA A 190 -0.74 11.65 -10.68
CA ALA A 190 -1.62 10.65 -11.29
C ALA A 190 -0.87 9.92 -12.41
N LEU A 191 -0.90 8.59 -12.38
CA LEU A 191 -0.34 7.73 -13.41
C LEU A 191 -1.49 7.12 -14.20
N THR A 192 -1.51 7.33 -15.51
CA THR A 192 -2.53 6.75 -16.40
C THR A 192 -1.84 6.05 -17.55
N GLN A 193 -2.28 4.85 -17.85
CA GLN A 193 -1.83 4.09 -19.01
C GLN A 193 -3.00 3.96 -19.99
N GLU A 194 -2.80 4.43 -21.21
CA GLU A 194 -3.80 4.27 -22.26
C GLU A 194 -3.69 2.91 -22.95
N GLN A 195 -4.74 2.53 -23.70
CA GLN A 195 -4.78 1.26 -24.45
C GLN A 195 -3.66 1.15 -25.49
N SER A 196 -3.12 2.28 -25.95
CA SER A 196 -1.95 2.38 -26.83
C SER A 196 -0.63 1.97 -26.17
N GLY A 197 -0.63 1.77 -24.84
CA GLY A 197 0.58 1.54 -24.04
C GLY A 197 1.30 2.82 -23.63
N GLU A 198 0.81 3.99 -24.04
CA GLU A 198 1.36 5.28 -23.61
C GLU A 198 1.11 5.53 -22.13
N VAL A 199 2.17 5.92 -21.42
CA VAL A 199 2.12 6.22 -19.99
C VAL A 199 2.17 7.73 -19.81
N PHE A 200 1.09 8.26 -19.26
CA PHE A 200 0.93 9.65 -18.86
C PHE A 200 1.15 9.79 -17.36
N PHE A 201 1.86 10.85 -16.97
CA PHE A 201 2.05 11.21 -15.58
C PHE A 201 1.65 12.67 -15.37
N GLY A 202 0.75 12.91 -14.44
CA GLY A 202 0.24 14.24 -14.10
C GLY A 202 -1.29 14.26 -13.94
N PRO A 203 -1.87 15.30 -13.33
CA PRO A 203 -1.21 16.38 -12.58
C PRO A 203 -0.29 15.85 -11.47
N MET A 204 0.77 16.59 -11.17
CA MET A 204 1.84 16.18 -10.25
C MET A 204 2.31 17.31 -9.34
N VAL A 205 2.80 16.93 -8.17
CA VAL A 205 3.35 17.82 -7.15
C VAL A 205 4.80 17.45 -6.94
N LEU A 206 5.66 18.48 -6.90
CA LEU A 206 7.09 18.35 -6.70
C LEU A 206 7.49 19.13 -5.46
N TYR A 207 8.17 18.47 -4.53
CA TYR A 207 8.80 19.10 -3.38
C TYR A 207 10.31 18.93 -3.46
N SER A 208 11.01 20.05 -3.47
CA SER A 208 12.46 20.11 -3.38
C SER A 208 12.87 20.09 -1.91
N ILE A 209 13.54 19.01 -1.50
CA ILE A 209 13.99 18.83 -0.11
C ILE A 209 15.12 19.83 0.21
N ILE A 210 15.99 20.11 -0.76
CA ILE A 210 17.14 21.02 -0.58
C ILE A 210 16.68 22.48 -0.41
N HIS A 211 15.71 22.90 -1.22
CA HIS A 211 15.28 24.31 -1.25
C HIS A 211 14.01 24.56 -0.45
N ASN A 212 13.45 23.53 0.19
CA ASN A 212 12.17 23.56 0.87
C ASN A 212 11.07 24.28 0.04
N THR A 213 10.94 23.88 -1.23
CA THR A 213 9.94 24.48 -2.13
C THR A 213 9.03 23.43 -2.73
N ILE A 214 7.73 23.69 -2.69
CA ILE A 214 6.70 22.86 -3.33
C ILE A 214 6.16 23.58 -4.58
N LYS A 215 5.92 22.81 -5.63
CA LYS A 215 5.40 23.26 -6.93
C LYS A 215 4.39 22.27 -7.46
N LEU A 216 3.41 22.76 -8.20
CA LEU A 216 2.39 21.92 -8.85
C LEU A 216 2.47 22.10 -10.37
N ILE A 217 2.45 20.98 -11.10
CA ILE A 217 2.26 20.92 -12.54
C ILE A 217 0.90 20.27 -12.78
N ASP A 218 -0.04 21.04 -13.33
CA ASP A 218 -1.42 20.62 -13.57
C ASP A 218 -1.58 19.78 -14.86
N GLN A 219 -0.54 19.75 -15.70
CA GLN A 219 -0.54 19.07 -16.99
C GLN A 219 -0.22 17.59 -16.86
N ARG A 220 -0.81 16.78 -17.76
CA ARG A 220 -0.42 15.39 -18.01
C ARG A 220 0.71 15.35 -19.03
N ILE A 221 1.78 14.63 -18.70
CA ILE A 221 2.98 14.54 -19.52
C ILE A 221 3.25 13.09 -19.92
N VAL A 222 3.49 12.87 -21.21
CA VAL A 222 3.85 11.56 -21.76
C VAL A 222 5.28 11.22 -21.36
N SER A 223 5.50 9.99 -20.89
CA SER A 223 6.81 9.55 -20.38
C SER A 223 7.94 9.39 -21.42
N PHE A 224 7.66 9.60 -22.70
CA PHE A 224 8.64 9.53 -23.80
C PHE A 224 8.91 10.90 -24.48
N ASP A 225 8.14 11.94 -24.13
CA ASP A 225 8.34 13.28 -24.67
C ASP A 225 9.51 13.96 -23.95
N ARG A 226 10.70 13.90 -24.57
CA ARG A 226 11.93 14.48 -24.00
C ARG A 226 11.78 15.97 -23.68
N GLY A 227 11.12 16.74 -24.52
CA GLY A 227 10.94 18.18 -24.32
C GLY A 227 10.08 18.47 -23.09
N LYS A 228 9.00 17.71 -22.89
CA LYS A 228 8.17 17.86 -21.69
C LYS A 228 8.82 17.29 -20.43
N ILE A 229 9.67 16.26 -20.54
CA ILE A 229 10.46 15.77 -19.41
C ILE A 229 11.48 16.82 -18.98
N GLU A 230 12.17 17.45 -19.93
CA GLU A 230 13.08 18.58 -19.66
C GLU A 230 12.33 19.74 -19.02
N PHE A 231 11.10 20.04 -19.45
CA PHE A 231 10.26 21.03 -18.78
C PHE A 231 10.03 20.70 -17.30
N VAL A 232 9.72 19.45 -16.95
CA VAL A 232 9.58 19.04 -15.53
C VAL A 232 10.87 19.26 -14.75
N GLN A 233 12.03 18.94 -15.34
CA GLN A 233 13.33 19.18 -14.73
C GLN A 233 13.60 20.68 -14.51
N GLN A 234 13.31 21.52 -15.50
CA GLN A 234 13.44 22.98 -15.39
C GLN A 234 12.52 23.57 -14.31
N VAL A 235 11.31 23.03 -14.17
CA VAL A 235 10.37 23.40 -13.10
C VAL A 235 10.95 23.02 -11.74
N ALA A 236 11.50 21.81 -11.60
CA ALA A 236 12.14 21.37 -10.37
C ALA A 236 13.30 22.30 -9.97
N GLU A 237 14.16 22.69 -10.92
CA GLU A 237 15.26 23.66 -10.76
C GLU A 237 14.83 25.12 -10.53
N ALA A 238 13.53 25.39 -10.38
CA ALA A 238 12.96 26.71 -10.09
C ALA A 238 13.14 27.76 -11.20
N ARG A 239 13.50 27.35 -12.43
CA ARG A 239 13.64 28.26 -13.57
C ARG A 239 12.30 28.82 -14.08
N ASN A 240 11.18 28.21 -13.68
CA ASN A 240 9.85 28.60 -14.12
C ASN A 240 9.05 29.32 -13.02
N ARG A 241 8.68 30.60 -13.24
CA ARG A 241 8.00 31.46 -12.24
C ARG A 241 6.47 31.37 -12.25
N LEU A 242 5.87 30.83 -13.31
CA LEU A 242 4.42 30.91 -13.57
C LEU A 242 3.57 29.81 -12.91
N LEU A 243 4.20 28.77 -12.35
CA LEU A 243 3.48 27.67 -11.71
C LEU A 243 3.09 27.99 -10.27
N PRO A 244 2.00 27.42 -9.73
CA PRO A 244 1.68 27.53 -8.31
C PRO A 244 2.85 27.04 -7.45
N LYS A 245 3.18 27.79 -6.39
CA LYS A 245 4.29 27.49 -5.47
C LYS A 245 3.90 27.71 -4.01
N GLY A 246 4.64 27.06 -3.12
CA GLY A 246 4.52 27.28 -1.69
C GLY A 246 3.22 26.73 -1.11
N PRO A 247 2.76 27.26 0.04
CA PRO A 247 1.59 26.73 0.77
C PRO A 247 0.30 26.60 -0.06
N THR A 248 0.15 27.44 -1.09
CA THR A 248 -1.00 27.39 -2.00
C THR A 248 -1.16 26.04 -2.71
N CYS A 249 -0.08 25.27 -2.86
CA CYS A 249 -0.14 23.93 -3.47
C CYS A 249 -1.05 22.97 -2.69
N PHE A 250 -1.03 23.01 -1.35
CA PHE A 250 -1.90 22.16 -0.52
C PHE A 250 -3.38 22.51 -0.68
N ASN A 251 -3.70 23.80 -0.79
CA ASN A 251 -5.05 24.25 -1.09
C ASN A 251 -5.52 23.81 -2.48
N ILE A 252 -4.62 23.79 -3.47
CA ILE A 252 -4.94 23.26 -4.81
C ILE A 252 -5.19 21.75 -4.74
N LEU A 253 -4.40 20.98 -3.99
CA LEU A 253 -4.62 19.55 -3.80
C LEU A 253 -5.97 19.25 -3.13
N LYS A 254 -6.33 20.01 -2.09
CA LYS A 254 -7.67 19.96 -1.49
C LYS A 254 -8.76 20.24 -2.53
N LYS A 255 -8.62 21.28 -3.37
CA LYS A 255 -9.59 21.59 -4.43
C LYS A 255 -9.72 20.51 -5.51
N LEU A 256 -8.62 19.84 -5.87
CA LEU A 256 -8.63 18.74 -6.83
C LEU A 256 -9.47 17.56 -6.31
N LEU A 257 -9.43 17.28 -5.01
CA LEU A 257 -10.28 16.26 -4.38
C LEU A 257 -11.77 16.57 -4.54
N PHE A 258 -12.20 17.79 -4.24
CA PHE A 258 -13.61 18.18 -4.41
C PHE A 258 -14.07 18.09 -5.86
N SER A 259 -13.20 18.44 -6.81
CA SER A 259 -13.50 18.35 -8.23
C SER A 259 -13.70 16.89 -8.67
N ILE A 260 -12.84 15.98 -8.19
CA ILE A 260 -12.94 14.53 -8.47
C ILE A 260 -14.21 13.94 -7.83
N VAL A 261 -14.50 14.24 -6.57
CA VAL A 261 -15.70 13.77 -5.87
C VAL A 261 -16.98 14.25 -6.56
N LEU A 262 -16.99 15.49 -7.08
CA LEU A 262 -18.11 16.02 -7.86
C LEU A 262 -18.31 15.25 -9.17
N ILE A 263 -17.22 14.92 -9.87
CA ILE A 263 -17.26 14.11 -11.10
C ILE A 263 -17.81 12.71 -10.82
N PHE A 264 -17.34 12.03 -9.76
CA PHE A 264 -17.85 10.71 -9.40
C PHE A 264 -19.31 10.73 -8.94
N ARG A 265 -19.74 11.74 -8.17
CA ARG A 265 -21.14 11.92 -7.78
C ARG A 265 -22.06 12.18 -8.99
N ASN A 266 -21.60 12.94 -9.96
CA ASN A 266 -22.36 13.22 -11.19
C ASN A 266 -22.38 12.01 -12.15
N ALA A 267 -21.29 11.26 -12.25
CA ALA A 267 -21.23 10.01 -13.02
C ALA A 267 -22.15 8.93 -12.43
N ALA A 268 -22.21 8.81 -11.09
CA ALA A 268 -23.13 7.88 -10.42
C ALA A 268 -24.61 8.26 -10.62
N ARG A 269 -24.93 9.56 -10.74
CA ARG A 269 -26.29 10.04 -11.10
C ARG A 269 -26.64 9.80 -12.56
N ALA A 270 -25.67 9.84 -13.47
CA ALA A 270 -25.89 9.61 -14.90
C ALA A 270 -26.14 8.14 -15.25
N PHE A 271 -25.77 7.19 -14.37
CA PHE A 271 -26.08 5.76 -14.52
C PHE A 271 -27.44 5.34 -13.93
N LEU A 272 -28.18 6.28 -13.33
CA LEU A 272 -29.51 6.06 -12.74
C LEU A 272 -30.65 6.66 -13.58
N PHE A 273 -30.39 7.03 -14.83
CA PHE A 273 -31.41 7.46 -15.81
C PHE A 273 -31.25 6.69 -17.13
#